data_AF-A0A8B3LW23-F1
#
_entry.id   AF-A0A8B3LW23-F1
#
_cell.length_a   1.000
_cell.length_b   1.000
_cell.length_c   1.000
_cell.angle_alpha   90.00
_cell.angle_beta   90.00
_cell.angle_gamma   90.00
#
_symmetry.space_group_name_H-M   'P 1'
#
loop_
_entity.id
_entity.type
_entity.pdbx_description
1 polymer ?
#
loop_
_entity_poly.entity_id
_entity_poly.type
_entity_poly.pdbx_seq_one_letter_code
_entity_poly.pdbx_strand_id
1 'polypeptide(L)'
;MQHENDQGGQPTDFDKAKSDVSDRLRQEQERASELLHDARDTVTRKAGDYASEARDAISDKAEEAQRDIGSSLAALGGALRAASDHLANNDERNASKFALDAAGGLERLSSSLKQKPFGQVLEDVQSFGRQNPGVLLAGSVLAGLALGRFIKASPPAGPEFQDGAG
;
A
#
# COMPACT_ATOMS: atom_id res chain seq x y z
N MET A 1 3.91 -54.54 -31.37
CA MET A 1 5.01 -53.72 -30.81
C MET A 1 4.36 -52.49 -30.22
N GLN A 2 4.22 -52.46 -28.89
CA GLN A 2 3.71 -51.33 -28.12
C GLN A 2 4.76 -50.22 -28.10
N HIS A 3 4.34 -48.98 -27.81
CA HIS A 3 4.87 -48.08 -26.77
C HIS A 3 4.58 -46.63 -27.15
N GLU A 4 3.55 -46.09 -26.48
CA GLU A 4 3.26 -44.66 -26.32
C GLU A 4 4.51 -43.87 -25.90
N ASN A 5 4.73 -42.73 -26.56
CA ASN A 5 5.62 -41.67 -26.09
C ASN A 5 4.77 -40.55 -25.45
N ASP A 6 4.23 -40.81 -24.26
CA ASP A 6 3.65 -39.78 -23.39
C ASP A 6 4.77 -39.22 -22.49
N GLN A 7 5.43 -38.16 -22.95
CA GLN A 7 6.35 -37.38 -22.11
C GLN A 7 5.55 -36.46 -21.19
N GLY A 8 5.03 -37.04 -20.11
CA GLY A 8 4.55 -36.29 -18.95
C GLY A 8 5.73 -35.65 -18.22
N GLY A 9 5.96 -34.36 -18.43
CA GLY A 9 6.95 -33.58 -17.68
C GLY A 9 6.64 -33.61 -16.19
N GLN A 10 7.64 -33.95 -15.37
CA GLN A 10 7.51 -34.02 -13.92
C GLN A 10 7.11 -32.64 -13.36
N PRO A 11 6.09 -32.53 -12.50
CA PRO A 11 5.74 -31.27 -11.86
C PRO A 11 6.93 -30.78 -11.02
N THR A 12 7.33 -29.53 -11.20
CA THR A 12 8.47 -28.95 -10.48
C THR A 12 8.14 -28.76 -9.01
N ASP A 13 9.14 -28.74 -8.11
CA ASP A 13 8.93 -28.55 -6.66
C ASP A 13 8.16 -27.26 -6.33
N PHE A 14 8.22 -26.27 -7.22
CA PHE A 14 7.47 -25.02 -7.11
C PHE A 14 5.96 -25.22 -7.30
N ASP A 15 5.53 -26.13 -8.18
CA ASP A 15 4.12 -26.43 -8.42
C ASP A 15 3.47 -27.10 -7.20
N LYS A 16 4.20 -27.98 -6.52
CA LYS A 16 3.76 -28.60 -5.26
C LYS A 16 3.66 -27.59 -4.13
N ALA A 17 4.66 -26.73 -3.98
CA ALA A 17 4.62 -25.66 -2.97
C ALA A 17 3.42 -24.71 -3.20
N LYS A 18 3.10 -24.41 -4.46
CA LYS A 18 1.95 -23.59 -4.82
C LYS A 18 0.62 -24.29 -4.55
N SER A 19 0.50 -25.60 -4.80
CA SER A 19 -0.72 -26.35 -4.48
C SER A 19 -0.95 -26.45 -2.97
N ASP A 20 0.07 -26.79 -2.18
CA ASP A 20 -0.04 -26.90 -0.71
C ASP A 20 -0.45 -25.57 -0.06
N VAL A 21 0.08 -24.45 -0.57
CA VAL A 21 -0.32 -23.12 -0.12
C VAL A 21 -1.75 -22.83 -0.56
N SER A 22 -2.11 -23.13 -1.82
CA SER A 22 -3.46 -22.89 -2.34
C SER A 22 -4.53 -23.71 -1.62
N ASP A 23 -4.23 -24.94 -1.22
CA ASP A 23 -5.16 -25.84 -0.53
C ASP A 23 -5.41 -25.37 0.90
N ARG A 24 -4.35 -24.97 1.61
CA ARG A 24 -4.49 -24.32 2.93
C ARG A 24 -5.21 -22.98 2.83
N LEU A 25 -4.93 -22.18 1.80
CA LEU A 25 -5.61 -20.92 1.57
C LEU A 25 -7.10 -21.14 1.30
N ARG A 26 -7.48 -22.15 0.52
CA ARG A 26 -8.89 -22.48 0.24
C ARG A 26 -9.65 -22.82 1.52
N GLN A 27 -9.05 -23.63 2.38
CA GLN A 27 -9.71 -24.05 3.62
C GLN A 27 -9.90 -22.90 4.61
N GLU A 28 -8.93 -21.99 4.71
CA GLU A 28 -9.05 -20.77 5.52
C GLU A 28 -9.94 -19.72 4.86
N GLN A 29 -10.00 -19.68 3.52
CA GLN A 29 -10.81 -18.74 2.75
C GLN A 29 -12.30 -18.91 3.03
N GLU A 30 -12.80 -20.12 3.29
CA GLU A 30 -14.23 -20.33 3.58
C GLU A 30 -14.66 -19.62 4.87
N ARG A 31 -13.89 -19.79 5.95
CA ARG A 31 -14.14 -19.13 7.24
C ARG A 31 -13.86 -17.63 7.18
N ALA A 32 -12.76 -17.25 6.52
CA ALA A 32 -12.43 -15.85 6.31
C ALA A 32 -13.49 -15.17 5.45
N SER A 33 -14.02 -15.83 4.41
CA SER A 33 -15.04 -15.25 3.53
C SER A 33 -16.31 -14.92 4.29
N GLU A 34 -16.75 -15.78 5.22
CA GLU A 34 -17.93 -15.52 6.05
C GLU A 34 -17.73 -14.29 6.96
N LEU A 35 -16.59 -14.23 7.67
CA LEU A 35 -16.23 -13.09 8.50
C LEU A 35 -16.04 -11.80 7.69
N LEU A 36 -15.43 -11.91 6.51
CA LEU A 36 -15.25 -10.80 5.59
C LEU A 36 -16.59 -10.33 5.04
N HIS A 37 -17.55 -11.21 4.82
CA HIS A 37 -18.89 -10.85 4.35
C HIS A 37 -19.66 -10.05 5.39
N ASP A 38 -19.57 -10.44 6.66
CA ASP A 38 -20.21 -9.71 7.76
C ASP A 38 -19.51 -8.37 8.04
N ALA A 39 -18.17 -8.40 8.04
CA ALA A 39 -17.35 -7.21 8.19
C ALA A 39 -17.56 -6.22 7.04
N ARG A 40 -17.65 -6.67 5.77
CA ARG A 40 -17.86 -5.76 4.63
C ARG A 40 -19.21 -5.05 4.76
N ASP A 41 -20.23 -5.72 5.25
CA ASP A 41 -21.59 -5.19 5.29
C ASP A 41 -21.70 -4.09 6.36
N THR A 42 -21.09 -4.35 7.51
CA THR A 42 -20.94 -3.38 8.61
C THR A 42 -20.07 -2.20 8.21
N VAL A 43 -18.91 -2.46 7.58
CA VAL A 43 -17.99 -1.42 7.12
C VAL A 43 -18.64 -0.58 6.02
N THR A 44 -19.31 -1.17 5.03
CA THR A 44 -19.92 -0.42 3.92
C THR A 44 -21.01 0.53 4.43
N ARG A 45 -21.86 0.07 5.35
CA ARG A 45 -22.91 0.91 5.96
C ARG A 45 -22.31 2.04 6.80
N LYS A 46 -21.38 1.73 7.69
CA LYS A 46 -20.80 2.72 8.61
C LYS A 46 -19.82 3.67 7.92
N ALA A 47 -19.11 3.20 6.90
CA ALA A 47 -18.15 4.01 6.15
C ALA A 47 -18.84 5.03 5.24
N GLY A 48 -20.05 4.77 4.72
CA GLY A 48 -20.76 5.73 3.86
C GLY A 48 -21.00 7.08 4.56
N ASP A 49 -21.50 7.04 5.79
CA ASP A 49 -21.81 8.23 6.58
C ASP A 49 -20.54 8.92 7.08
N TYR A 50 -19.60 8.15 7.63
CA TYR A 50 -18.32 8.69 8.14
C TYR A 50 -17.40 9.21 7.03
N ALA A 51 -17.41 8.61 5.83
CA ALA A 51 -16.52 9.02 4.76
C ALA A 51 -16.88 10.40 4.22
N SER A 52 -18.16 10.78 4.21
CA SER A 52 -18.57 12.11 3.74
C SER A 52 -18.08 13.20 4.71
N GLU A 53 -18.33 13.01 6.01
CA GLU A 53 -17.89 13.94 7.06
C GLU A 53 -16.35 14.03 7.15
N ALA A 54 -15.66 12.90 7.03
CA ALA A 54 -14.20 12.87 7.01
C ALA A 54 -13.61 13.55 5.76
N ARG A 55 -14.25 13.39 4.60
CA ARG A 55 -13.78 14.03 3.35
C ARG A 55 -13.81 15.54 3.45
N ASP A 56 -14.88 16.12 3.99
CA ASP A 56 -14.99 17.56 4.15
C ASP A 56 -13.95 18.09 5.14
N ALA A 57 -13.83 17.46 6.31
CA ALA A 57 -12.86 17.88 7.34
C ALA A 57 -11.39 17.74 6.90
N ILE A 58 -11.07 16.76 6.06
CA ILE A 58 -9.71 16.56 5.54
C ILE A 58 -9.43 17.52 4.39
N SER A 59 -10.43 17.82 3.55
CA SER A 59 -10.25 18.71 2.38
C SER A 59 -9.80 20.11 2.78
N ASP A 60 -10.35 20.65 3.87
CA ASP A 60 -9.97 21.98 4.40
C ASP A 60 -8.52 22.03 4.90
N LYS A 61 -7.94 20.90 5.31
CA LYS A 61 -6.55 20.80 5.78
C LYS A 61 -5.60 20.26 4.72
N ALA A 62 -6.13 19.79 3.58
CA ALA A 62 -5.35 19.09 2.57
C ALA A 62 -4.43 20.04 1.80
N GLU A 63 -4.84 21.29 1.52
CA GLU A 63 -4.03 22.22 0.72
C GLU A 63 -2.66 22.54 1.35
N GLU A 64 -2.61 22.63 2.69
CA GLU A 64 -1.38 22.89 3.42
C GLU A 64 -0.50 21.63 3.46
N ALA A 65 -1.08 20.47 3.78
CA ALA A 65 -0.38 19.19 3.77
C ALA A 65 0.16 18.80 2.38
N GLN A 66 -0.54 19.18 1.32
CA GLN A 66 -0.21 18.88 -0.07
C GLN A 66 1.11 19.55 -0.52
N ARG A 67 1.42 20.75 0.02
CA ARG A 67 2.70 21.44 -0.25
C ARG A 67 3.88 20.74 0.43
N ASP A 68 3.70 20.27 1.66
CA ASP A 68 4.74 19.58 2.43
C ASP A 68 5.02 18.18 1.87
N ILE A 69 3.97 17.47 1.47
CA ILE A 69 4.09 16.14 0.86
C ILE A 69 4.76 16.23 -0.51
N GLY A 70 4.41 17.22 -1.34
CA GLY A 70 5.02 17.41 -2.67
C GLY A 70 6.54 17.59 -2.60
N SER A 71 7.01 18.34 -1.60
CA SER A 71 8.44 18.59 -1.37
C SER A 71 9.16 17.32 -0.89
N SER A 72 8.53 16.54 -0.01
CA SER A 72 9.06 15.26 0.49
C SER A 72 9.15 14.20 -0.61
N LEU A 73 8.14 14.13 -1.49
CA LEU A 73 8.12 13.22 -2.64
C LEU A 73 9.18 13.58 -3.68
N ALA A 74 9.41 14.88 -3.92
CA ALA A 74 10.47 15.34 -4.81
C ALA A 74 11.87 14.96 -4.27
N ALA A 75 12.09 15.13 -2.96
CA ALA A 75 13.33 14.72 -2.31
C ALA A 75 13.57 13.21 -2.40
N LEU A 76 12.52 12.40 -2.19
CA LEU A 76 12.57 10.94 -2.38
C LEU A 76 12.83 10.54 -3.83
N GLY A 77 12.16 11.19 -4.80
CA GLY A 77 12.39 10.96 -6.22
C GLY A 77 13.84 11.25 -6.61
N GLY A 78 14.41 12.34 -6.10
CA GLY A 78 15.84 12.66 -6.26
C GLY A 78 16.77 11.62 -5.66
N ALA A 79 16.47 11.12 -4.45
CA ALA A 79 17.25 10.07 -3.81
C ALA A 79 17.17 8.73 -4.57
N LEU A 80 15.99 8.33 -5.05
CA LEU A 80 15.80 7.14 -5.87
C LEU A 80 16.51 7.27 -7.22
N ARG A 81 16.49 8.46 -7.84
CA ARG A 81 17.24 8.75 -9.07
C ARG A 81 18.74 8.57 -8.84
N ALA A 82 19.29 9.17 -7.79
CA ALA A 82 20.69 9.03 -7.43
C ALA A 82 21.08 7.58 -7.13
N ALA A 83 20.22 6.85 -6.42
CA ALA A 83 20.40 5.42 -6.17
C ALA A 83 20.34 4.61 -7.48
N SER A 84 19.45 4.95 -8.41
CA SER A 84 19.35 4.29 -9.72
C SER A 84 20.61 4.50 -10.56
N ASP A 85 21.18 5.71 -10.55
CA ASP A 85 22.43 6.02 -11.25
C ASP A 85 23.60 5.26 -10.62
N HIS A 86 23.63 5.16 -9.28
CA HIS A 86 24.63 4.38 -8.58
C HIS A 86 24.52 2.88 -8.88
N LEU A 87 23.30 2.34 -8.96
CA LEU A 87 23.03 0.92 -9.18
C LEU A 87 23.25 0.51 -10.64
N ALA A 88 22.95 1.40 -11.59
CA ALA A 88 23.31 1.22 -13.00
C ALA A 88 24.83 1.12 -13.20
N ASN A 89 25.60 1.86 -12.41
CA ASN A 89 27.06 1.84 -12.44
C ASN A 89 27.69 0.59 -11.78
N ASN A 90 26.90 -0.20 -11.03
CA ASN A 90 27.31 -1.44 -10.36
C ASN A 90 26.78 -2.71 -11.08
N ASP A 91 26.50 -2.64 -12.39
CA ASP A 91 25.97 -3.73 -13.24
C ASP A 91 24.57 -4.29 -12.84
N GLU A 92 23.92 -3.72 -11.84
CA GLU A 92 22.58 -4.09 -11.35
C GLU A 92 21.45 -3.47 -12.21
N ARG A 93 21.46 -3.78 -13.51
CA ARG A 93 20.55 -3.17 -14.50
C ARG A 93 19.07 -3.29 -14.15
N ASN A 94 18.64 -4.45 -13.64
CA ASN A 94 17.24 -4.67 -13.27
C ASN A 94 16.79 -3.78 -12.11
N ALA A 95 17.62 -3.66 -11.10
CA ALA A 95 17.32 -2.84 -9.93
C ALA A 95 17.42 -1.34 -10.27
N SER A 96 18.34 -0.95 -11.15
CA SER A 96 18.40 0.43 -11.67
C SER A 96 17.12 0.82 -12.42
N LYS A 97 16.59 -0.07 -13.27
CA LYS A 97 15.36 0.18 -14.04
C LYS A 97 14.16 0.30 -13.12
N PHE A 98 14.07 -0.56 -12.11
CA PHE A 98 13.00 -0.49 -11.12
C PHE A 98 13.05 0.82 -10.31
N ALA A 99 14.23 1.23 -9.85
CA ALA A 99 14.41 2.49 -9.13
C ALA A 99 14.07 3.71 -10.01
N LEU A 100 14.42 3.66 -11.30
CA LEU A 100 14.10 4.70 -12.27
C LEU A 100 12.59 4.77 -12.57
N ASP A 101 11.92 3.63 -12.75
CA ASP A 101 10.48 3.57 -12.95
C ASP A 101 9.72 4.09 -11.72
N ALA A 102 10.20 3.76 -10.52
CA ALA A 102 9.68 4.28 -9.26
C ALA A 102 9.89 5.80 -9.14
N ALA A 103 11.08 6.31 -9.45
CA ALA A 103 11.37 7.74 -9.45
C ALA A 103 10.45 8.51 -10.42
N GLY A 104 10.27 7.99 -11.65
CA GLY A 104 9.34 8.57 -12.62
C GLY A 104 7.88 8.53 -12.14
N GLY A 105 7.48 7.48 -11.43
CA GLY A 105 6.16 7.39 -10.79
C GLY A 105 5.95 8.46 -9.71
N LEU A 106 6.96 8.65 -8.84
CA LEU A 106 6.94 9.66 -7.77
C LEU A 106 6.90 11.09 -8.34
N GLU A 107 7.64 11.38 -9.41
CA GLU A 107 7.62 12.68 -10.09
C GLU A 107 6.23 13.01 -10.64
N ARG A 108 5.61 12.04 -11.34
CA ARG A 108 4.25 12.18 -11.87
C ARG A 108 3.23 12.38 -10.75
N LEU A 109 3.40 11.66 -9.64
CA LEU A 109 2.54 11.81 -8.46
C LEU A 109 2.73 13.19 -7.82
N SER A 110 3.96 13.66 -7.62
CA SER A 110 4.28 14.98 -7.06
C SER A 110 3.72 16.11 -7.92
N SER A 111 3.92 16.04 -9.24
CA SER A 111 3.36 17.03 -10.17
C SER A 111 1.83 17.02 -10.16
N SER A 112 1.21 15.85 -10.09
CA SER A 112 -0.25 15.72 -10.00
C SER A 112 -0.76 16.26 -8.66
N LEU A 113 -0.08 15.95 -7.55
CA LEU A 113 -0.37 16.48 -6.22
C LEU A 113 -0.17 17.98 -6.15
N LYS A 114 0.65 18.62 -6.98
CA LYS A 114 0.80 20.09 -6.93
C LYS A 114 -0.34 20.83 -7.63
N GLN A 115 -1.00 20.18 -8.58
CA GLN A 115 -1.96 20.81 -9.48
C GLN A 115 -3.41 20.35 -9.26
N LYS A 116 -3.64 19.18 -8.67
CA LYS A 116 -4.98 18.63 -8.45
C LYS A 116 -5.49 18.91 -7.02
N PRO A 117 -6.78 19.26 -6.86
CA PRO A 117 -7.40 19.26 -5.54
C PRO A 117 -7.42 17.83 -4.97
N PHE A 118 -7.29 17.72 -3.64
CA PHE A 118 -7.24 16.45 -2.92
C PHE A 118 -8.38 15.47 -3.29
N GLY A 119 -9.60 15.99 -3.53
CA GLY A 119 -10.74 15.18 -3.97
C GLY A 119 -10.50 14.39 -5.26
N GLN A 120 -9.81 14.98 -6.24
CA GLN A 120 -9.46 14.28 -7.49
C GLN A 120 -8.38 13.21 -7.27
N VAL A 121 -7.41 13.47 -6.38
CA VAL A 121 -6.37 12.48 -6.03
C VAL A 121 -7.01 11.26 -5.38
N LEU A 122 -7.98 11.48 -4.48
CA LEU A 122 -8.70 10.40 -3.81
C LEU A 122 -9.52 9.56 -4.80
N GLU A 123 -10.09 10.19 -5.83
CA GLU A 123 -10.83 9.50 -6.90
C GLU A 123 -9.91 8.68 -7.81
N ASP A 124 -8.72 9.20 -8.14
CA ASP A 124 -7.69 8.47 -8.88
C ASP A 124 -7.23 7.22 -8.10
N VAL A 125 -7.00 7.35 -6.79
CA VAL A 125 -6.63 6.23 -5.90
C VAL A 125 -7.76 5.20 -5.83
N GLN A 126 -9.01 5.64 -5.72
CA GLN A 126 -10.18 4.76 -5.70
C GLN A 126 -10.32 3.99 -7.02
N SER A 127 -10.15 4.67 -8.15
CA SER A 127 -10.19 4.04 -9.48
C SER A 127 -9.07 3.02 -9.64
N PHE A 128 -7.84 3.36 -9.23
CA PHE A 128 -6.70 2.46 -9.25
C PHE A 128 -6.91 1.23 -8.36
N GLY A 129 -7.44 1.42 -7.14
CA GLY A 129 -7.73 0.34 -6.21
C GLY A 129 -8.81 -0.62 -6.73
N ARG A 130 -9.83 -0.10 -7.43
CA ARG A 130 -10.84 -0.93 -8.11
C ARG A 130 -10.26 -1.77 -9.25
N GLN A 131 -9.27 -1.24 -9.97
CA GLN A 131 -8.60 -1.95 -11.06
C GLN A 131 -7.54 -2.94 -10.56
N ASN A 132 -6.95 -2.68 -9.39
CA ASN A 132 -5.86 -3.47 -8.81
C ASN A 132 -6.15 -3.82 -7.35
N PRO A 133 -7.13 -4.71 -7.08
CA PRO A 133 -7.54 -5.03 -5.71
C PRO A 133 -6.40 -5.59 -4.85
N GLY A 134 -5.48 -6.36 -5.44
CA GLY A 134 -4.32 -6.91 -4.73
C GLY A 134 -3.37 -5.82 -4.21
N VAL A 135 -3.14 -4.76 -4.99
CA VAL A 135 -2.29 -3.63 -4.57
C VAL A 135 -2.95 -2.82 -3.46
N LEU A 136 -4.28 -2.62 -3.55
CA LEU A 136 -5.04 -1.91 -2.53
C LEU A 136 -4.98 -2.63 -1.18
N LEU A 137 -5.15 -3.96 -1.16
CA LEU A 137 -5.07 -4.78 0.05
C LEU A 137 -3.66 -4.78 0.65
N ALA A 138 -2.62 -4.94 -0.19
CA ALA A 138 -1.25 -4.87 0.29
C ALA A 138 -0.93 -3.47 0.87
N GLY A 139 -1.38 -2.42 0.19
CA GLY A 139 -1.21 -1.04 0.63
C GLY A 139 -1.93 -0.73 1.95
N SER A 140 -3.14 -1.24 2.15
CA SER A 140 -3.90 -1.00 3.39
C SER A 140 -3.26 -1.68 4.61
N VAL A 141 -2.72 -2.88 4.45
CA VAL A 141 -1.97 -3.58 5.49
C VAL A 141 -0.72 -2.78 5.88
N LEU A 142 0.06 -2.33 4.89
CA LEU A 142 1.26 -1.53 5.12
C LEU A 142 0.91 -0.18 5.79
N ALA A 143 -0.14 0.50 5.32
CA ALA A 143 -0.61 1.75 5.89
C ALA A 143 -1.07 1.57 7.34
N GLY A 144 -1.83 0.50 7.64
CA GLY A 144 -2.27 0.17 8.99
C GLY A 144 -1.10 -0.08 9.95
N LEU A 145 -0.09 -0.83 9.50
CA LEU A 145 1.13 -1.05 10.28
C LEU A 145 1.92 0.23 10.49
N ALA A 146 2.06 1.07 9.47
CA ALA A 146 2.74 2.35 9.57
C ALA A 146 2.03 3.28 10.57
N LEU A 147 0.70 3.40 10.48
CA LEU A 147 -0.13 4.15 11.42
C LEU A 147 0.00 3.59 12.84
N GLY A 148 -0.11 2.26 13.01
CA GLY A 148 0.05 1.61 14.32
C GLY A 148 1.44 1.84 14.92
N ARG A 149 2.48 1.81 14.10
CA ARG A 149 3.85 2.09 14.52
C ARG A 149 4.06 3.56 14.87
N PHE A 150 3.42 4.49 14.15
CA PHE A 150 3.43 5.92 14.47
C PHE A 150 2.75 6.19 15.80
N ILE A 151 1.54 5.65 16.01
CA ILE A 151 0.80 5.77 17.28
C ILE A 151 1.63 5.22 18.45
N LYS A 152 2.30 4.08 18.28
CA LYS A 152 3.17 3.50 19.31
C LYS A 152 4.48 4.28 19.52
N ALA A 153 4.97 4.95 18.49
CA ALA A 153 6.19 5.75 18.56
C ALA A 153 5.93 7.17 19.10
N SER A 154 4.68 7.63 19.11
CA SER A 154 4.28 8.84 19.82
C SER A 154 4.45 8.60 21.33
N PRO A 155 5.27 9.41 22.03
CA PRO A 155 5.37 9.32 23.48
C PRO A 155 3.97 9.47 24.09
N PRO A 156 3.60 8.68 25.11
CA PRO A 156 2.42 9.03 25.90
C PRO A 156 2.67 10.45 26.42
N ALA A 157 1.74 11.38 26.16
CA ALA A 157 1.70 12.63 26.87
C ALA A 157 1.54 12.26 28.35
N GLY A 158 2.66 12.22 29.07
CA GLY A 158 2.69 11.86 30.47
C GLY A 158 1.78 12.84 31.20
N PRO A 159 0.77 12.37 31.95
CA PRO A 159 0.05 13.27 32.83
C PRO A 159 1.08 13.86 33.77
N GLU A 160 1.23 15.18 33.74
CA GLU A 160 2.01 15.89 34.73
C GLU A 160 1.38 15.54 36.08
N PHE A 161 2.03 14.62 36.80
CA PHE A 161 1.77 14.38 38.20
C PHE A 161 2.10 15.68 38.90
N GLN A 162 1.05 16.47 39.12
CA GLN A 162 1.06 17.61 40.00
C GLN A 162 1.14 17.05 41.43
N ASP A 163 2.34 16.58 41.77
CA ASP A 163 2.73 16.19 43.12
C ASP A 163 2.90 17.49 43.91
N GLY A 164 2.04 17.68 44.90
CA GLY A 164 2.08 18.86 45.75
C GLY A 164 3.33 18.88 46.62
N ALA A 165 3.89 20.05 46.84
CA ALA A 165 4.78 20.29 47.96
C ALA A 165 4.75 21.76 48.40
N GLY A 166 4.47 21.98 49.69
CA GLY A 166 4.89 23.15 50.46
C GLY A 166 3.81 24.16 50.79
#